data_AF-K1TIE1-F1
#
_entry.id   AF-K1TIE1-F1
#
_cell.length_a   1.000
_cell.length_b   1.000
_cell.length_c   1.000
_cell.angle_alpha   90.00
_cell.angle_beta   90.00
_cell.angle_gamma   90.00
#
_symmetry.space_group_name_H-M   'P 1'
#
loop_
_entity.id
_entity.type
_entity.pdbx_description
1 polymer ?
#
loop_
_entity_poly.entity_id
_entity_poly.type
_entity_poly.pdbx_seq_one_letter_code
_entity_poly.pdbx_strand_id
1 'polypeptide(L)'
;LGVGDAKCGMDTTFSDIEELAQHCRFRDCRHEKETGCAVQEAVRDGRLPERRLLNYKKLLAETAHAKRREETARKKQLRSVERKKNPVRKKQYKAE
;
A
#
# COMPACT_ATOMS: atom_id res chain seq x y z
N LEU A 1 21.00 -24.45 0.47
CA LEU A 1 19.83 -24.08 1.30
C LEU A 1 19.32 -22.75 0.78
N GLY A 2 18.18 -22.77 0.10
CA GLY A 2 17.69 -21.66 -0.72
C GLY A 2 17.06 -20.54 0.11
N VAL A 3 17.56 -19.33 -0.07
CA VAL A 3 16.96 -18.09 0.45
C VAL A 3 15.81 -17.72 -0.49
N GLY A 4 14.63 -18.24 -0.17
CA GLY A 4 13.47 -18.25 -1.05
C GLY A 4 12.28 -17.42 -0.60
N ASP A 5 12.29 -16.67 0.51
CA ASP A 5 11.05 -16.06 1.02
C ASP A 5 11.23 -14.67 1.64
N ALA A 6 12.02 -13.80 0.99
CA ALA A 6 12.17 -12.41 1.42
C ALA A 6 10.86 -11.59 1.34
N LYS A 7 9.83 -12.07 0.63
CA LYS A 7 8.54 -11.38 0.50
C LYS A 7 7.49 -11.83 1.53
N CYS A 8 7.58 -13.07 2.04
CA CYS A 8 6.63 -13.62 3.01
C CYS A 8 7.02 -13.27 4.47
N GLY A 9 8.33 -13.19 4.77
CA GLY A 9 8.79 -12.86 6.14
C GLY A 9 8.58 -11.41 6.59
N MET A 10 8.32 -10.47 5.67
CA MET A 10 8.06 -9.07 6.04
C MET A 10 6.67 -8.88 6.62
N ASP A 11 5.68 -9.59 6.08
CA ASP A 11 4.28 -9.54 6.50
C ASP A 11 4.12 -10.02 7.95
N THR A 12 4.84 -11.08 8.30
CA THR A 12 4.84 -11.66 9.66
C THR A 12 5.58 -10.78 10.68
N THR A 13 6.54 -9.96 10.26
CA THR A 13 7.36 -9.15 11.18
C THR A 13 6.61 -7.92 11.70
N PHE A 14 5.59 -7.46 10.99
CA PHE A 14 4.80 -6.28 11.34
C PHE A 14 3.33 -6.60 11.62
N SER A 15 2.96 -7.89 11.71
CA SER A 15 1.59 -8.31 12.04
C SER A 15 1.11 -7.69 13.36
N ASP A 16 1.99 -7.56 14.36
CA ASP A 16 1.64 -6.91 15.64
C ASP A 16 1.15 -5.47 15.43
N ILE A 17 1.75 -4.75 14.47
CA ILE A 17 1.41 -3.36 14.15
C ILE A 17 0.11 -3.30 13.35
N GLU A 18 -0.10 -4.23 12.41
CA GLU A 18 -1.34 -4.34 11.64
C GLU A 18 -2.54 -4.69 12.52
N GLU A 19 -2.37 -5.60 13.48
CA GLU A 19 -3.40 -5.92 14.49
C GLU A 19 -3.74 -4.69 15.34
N LEU A 20 -2.73 -3.99 15.87
CA LEU A 20 -2.95 -2.74 16.60
C LEU A 20 -3.58 -1.66 15.71
N ALA A 21 -3.23 -1.60 14.42
CA ALA A 21 -3.80 -0.64 13.49
C ALA A 21 -5.30 -0.87 13.24
N GLN A 22 -5.78 -2.12 13.31
CA GLN A 22 -7.20 -2.44 13.23
C GLN A 22 -7.99 -1.90 14.43
N HIS A 23 -7.33 -1.69 15.57
CA HIS A 23 -7.91 -1.08 16.76
C HIS A 23 -7.81 0.46 16.76
N CYS A 24 -7.22 1.08 15.73
CA CYS A 24 -7.21 2.53 15.63
C CYS A 24 -8.63 3.08 15.48
N ARG A 25 -8.87 4.23 16.12
CA ARG A 25 -10.17 4.92 16.04
C ARG A 25 -10.52 5.37 14.61
N PHE A 26 -9.51 5.63 13.78
CA PHE A 26 -9.67 6.11 12.40
C PHE A 26 -9.07 5.11 11.41
N ARG A 27 -9.73 4.93 10.26
CA ARG A 27 -9.25 4.08 9.16
C ARG A 27 -8.11 4.72 8.36
N ASP A 28 -8.04 6.04 8.34
CA ASP A 28 -7.00 6.83 7.67
C ASP A 28 -5.85 7.21 8.64
N CYS A 29 -5.70 6.45 9.73
CA CYS A 29 -4.70 6.75 10.74
C CYS A 29 -3.28 6.58 10.17
N ARG A 30 -2.49 7.65 10.21
CA ARG A 30 -1.06 7.69 9.86
C ARG A 30 -0.16 7.24 11.02
N HIS A 31 -0.74 6.93 12.17
CA HIS A 31 -0.04 6.48 13.37
C HIS A 31 1.10 7.44 13.80
N GLU A 32 0.95 8.75 13.58
CA GLU A 32 1.95 9.78 13.92
C GLU A 32 1.63 10.52 15.22
N LYS A 33 0.55 11.31 15.22
CA LYS A 33 0.13 12.12 16.40
C LYS A 33 -1.39 12.12 16.58
N GLU A 34 -2.08 11.16 15.98
CA GLU A 34 -3.54 11.10 16.05
C GLU A 34 -4.00 10.60 17.42
N THR A 35 -4.96 11.30 18.00
CA THR A 35 -5.61 10.95 19.26
C THR A 35 -6.48 9.70 19.06
N GLY A 36 -6.22 8.65 19.84
CA GLY A 36 -6.92 7.35 19.71
C GLY A 36 -6.30 6.39 18.70
N CYS A 37 -5.01 6.58 18.37
CA CYS A 37 -4.23 5.60 17.63
C CYS A 37 -3.73 4.49 18.58
N ALA A 38 -4.29 3.29 18.47
CA ALA A 38 -3.93 2.14 19.30
C ALA A 38 -2.44 1.76 19.16
N VAL A 39 -1.84 1.97 17.97
CA VAL A 39 -0.40 1.77 17.75
C VAL A 39 0.44 2.74 18.57
N GLN A 40 0.06 4.03 18.61
CA GLN A 40 0.74 5.04 19.43
C GLN A 40 0.56 4.76 20.92
N GLU A 41 -0.63 4.32 21.33
CA GLU A 41 -0.86 3.90 22.71
C GLU A 41 0.03 2.72 23.08
N ALA A 42 0.13 1.69 22.25
CA ALA A 42 1.04 0.57 22.47
C ALA A 42 2.52 1.00 22.55
N VAL A 43 2.93 2.05 21.81
CA VAL A 43 4.27 2.64 21.95
C VAL A 43 4.45 3.34 23.28
N ARG A 44 3.45 4.12 23.72
CA ARG A 44 3.46 4.80 25.01
C ARG A 44 3.43 3.84 26.19
N ASP A 45 2.71 2.73 26.04
CA ASP A 45 2.59 1.64 27.02
C ASP A 45 3.83 0.72 27.03
N GLY A 46 4.75 0.91 26.08
CA GLY A 46 5.98 0.11 25.97
C GLY A 46 5.80 -1.27 25.32
N ARG A 47 4.59 -1.62 24.88
CA ARG A 47 4.31 -2.87 24.15
C ARG A 47 4.91 -2.88 22.74
N LEU A 48 5.04 -1.71 22.12
CA LEU A 48 5.65 -1.56 20.80
C LEU A 48 6.84 -0.60 20.85
N PRO A 49 8.05 -1.00 20.45
CA PRO A 49 9.17 -0.07 20.39
C PRO A 49 8.97 0.95 19.27
N GLU A 50 9.26 2.23 19.55
CA GLU A 50 9.12 3.31 18.56
C GLU A 50 9.93 3.05 17.28
N ARG A 51 11.12 2.44 17.39
CA ARG A 51 11.92 2.03 16.23
C ARG A 51 11.17 1.09 15.27
N ARG A 52 10.31 0.20 15.79
CA ARG A 52 9.48 -0.69 14.94
C ARG A 52 8.49 0.12 14.13
N LEU A 53 7.80 1.07 14.77
CA LEU A 53 6.85 1.95 14.10
C LEU A 53 7.52 2.78 13.01
N LEU A 54 8.73 3.28 13.26
CA LEU A 54 9.50 4.03 12.27
C LEU A 54 9.89 3.17 11.05
N ASN A 55 10.34 1.94 11.27
CA ASN A 55 10.65 1.01 10.18
C ASN A 55 9.41 0.62 9.37
N TYR A 56 8.30 0.36 10.05
CA TYR A 56 7.02 0.06 9.41
C TYR A 56 6.55 1.21 8.50
N LYS A 57 6.64 2.46 8.98
CA LYS A 57 6.32 3.65 8.18
C LYS A 57 7.19 3.79 6.95
N LYS A 58 8.50 3.54 7.07
CA LYS A 58 9.42 3.53 5.92
C LYS A 58 8.96 2.53 4.86
N LEU A 59 8.66 1.31 5.29
CA LEU A 59 8.19 0.25 4.39
C LEU A 59 6.85 0.61 3.72
N LEU A 60 5.90 1.16 4.48
CA LEU A 60 4.62 1.65 3.97
C LEU A 60 4.78 2.72 2.90
N ALA A 61 5.70 3.66 3.10
CA ALA A 61 5.99 4.69 2.10
C ALA A 61 6.51 4.05 0.80
N GLU A 62 7.47 3.12 0.89
CA GLU A 62 8.03 2.45 -0.29
C GLU A 62 6.98 1.62 -1.05
N THR A 63 6.14 0.87 -0.32
CA THR A 63 5.07 0.06 -0.90
C THR A 63 3.95 0.91 -1.52
N ALA A 64 3.61 2.06 -0.93
CA ALA A 64 2.63 2.98 -1.51
C ALA A 64 3.10 3.58 -2.85
N HIS A 65 4.40 3.83 -3.00
CA HIS A 65 5.00 4.24 -4.27
C HIS A 65 4.97 3.12 -5.32
N ALA A 66 5.25 1.88 -4.92
CA ALA A 66 5.14 0.71 -5.79
C ALA A 66 3.70 0.49 -6.28
N LYS A 67 2.72 0.48 -5.38
CA LYS A 67 1.28 0.31 -5.71
C LYS A 67 0.79 1.37 -6.69
N ARG A 68 1.16 2.65 -6.52
CA ARG A 68 0.76 3.72 -7.45
C ARG A 68 1.32 3.51 -8.86
N ARG A 69 2.56 3.05 -8.99
CA ARG A 69 3.16 2.72 -10.29
C ARG A 69 2.43 1.54 -10.95
N GLU A 70 2.13 0.49 -10.19
CA GLU A 70 1.39 -0.68 -10.67
C GLU A 70 -0.04 -0.33 -11.08
N GLU A 71 -0.76 0.46 -10.30
CA GLU A 71 -2.12 0.89 -10.64
C GLU A 71 -2.13 1.69 -11.95
N THR A 72 -1.19 2.61 -12.11
CA THR A 72 -1.07 3.43 -13.33
C THR A 72 -0.74 2.56 -14.56
N ALA A 73 0.17 1.59 -14.40
CA ALA A 73 0.54 0.65 -15.44
C ALA A 73 -0.65 -0.25 -15.83
N ARG A 74 -1.36 -0.80 -14.84
CA ARG A 74 -2.57 -1.60 -15.03
C ARG A 74 -3.65 -0.79 -15.75
N LYS A 75 -3.91 0.45 -15.35
CA LYS A 75 -4.90 1.34 -15.99
C LYS A 75 -4.55 1.65 -17.46
N LYS A 76 -3.26 1.85 -17.77
CA LYS A 76 -2.77 1.96 -19.17
C LYS A 76 -2.95 0.68 -19.97
N GLN A 77 -2.70 -0.48 -19.37
CA GLN A 77 -2.84 -1.78 -20.02
C GLN A 77 -4.32 -2.07 -20.32
N LEU A 78 -5.21 -1.89 -19.33
CA LEU A 78 -6.66 -2.03 -19.48
C LEU A 78 -7.19 -1.16 -20.63
N ARG A 79 -6.79 0.12 -20.66
CA ARG A 79 -7.20 1.07 -21.72
C ARG A 79 -6.65 0.70 -23.11
N SER A 80 -5.47 0.10 -23.17
CA SER A 80 -4.89 -0.42 -24.43
C SER A 80 -5.63 -1.66 -24.93
N VAL A 81 -6.04 -2.56 -24.03
CA VAL A 81 -6.85 -3.74 -24.34
C VAL A 81 -8.25 -3.33 -24.81
N GLU A 82 -8.88 -2.38 -24.12
CA GLU A 82 -10.19 -1.82 -24.51
C GLU A 82 -10.15 -1.18 -25.91
N ARG A 83 -9.10 -0.39 -26.22
CA ARG A 83 -8.88 0.18 -27.56
C ARG A 83 -8.73 -0.90 -28.65
N LYS A 84 -8.12 -2.04 -28.34
CA LYS A 84 -7.97 -3.15 -29.28
C LYS A 84 -9.30 -3.92 -29.47
N LYS A 85 -10.12 -4.02 -28.43
CA LYS A 85 -11.42 -4.69 -28.47
C LYS A 85 -12.52 -3.89 -29.18
N ASN A 86 -12.42 -2.55 -29.23
CA ASN A 86 -13.40 -1.72 -29.92
C ASN A 86 -12.79 -0.90 -31.09
N PRO A 87 -12.65 -1.49 -32.29
CA PRO A 87 -12.06 -0.82 -33.46
C PRO A 87 -12.99 0.21 -34.14
N VAL A 88 -14.26 0.30 -33.74
CA VAL A 88 -15.30 1.09 -34.44
C VAL A 88 -15.12 2.61 -34.31
N ARG A 89 -14.33 3.10 -33.33
CA ARG A 89 -14.15 4.55 -33.07
C ARG A 89 -13.05 5.23 -33.92
N LYS A 90 -12.34 4.50 -34.79
CA LYS A 90 -11.15 5.02 -35.51
C LYS A 90 -11.47 5.61 -36.91
N LYS A 91 -12.72 5.59 -37.38
CA LYS A 91 -13.08 5.98 -38.77
C LYS A 91 -13.60 7.40 -38.98
N GLN A 92 -13.50 8.31 -38.00
CA GLN A 92 -14.18 9.62 -38.07
C GLN A 92 -13.27 10.82 -38.35
N TYR A 93 -11.94 10.64 -38.47
CA TYR A 93 -10.98 11.77 -38.60
C TYR A 93 -10.22 11.76 -39.93
N LYS A 94 -10.86 11.32 -41.01
CA LYS A 94 -10.30 11.34 -42.37
C LYS A 94 -11.42 11.64 -43.38
N ALA A 95 -12.00 12.81 -43.25
CA ALA A 95 -12.81 13.44 -44.28
C ALA A 95 -12.68 14.94 -44.05
N GLU A 96 -11.66 15.52 -44.66
CA GLU A 96 -11.55 16.92 -45.09
C GLU A 96 -10.26 17.05 -45.93
#